data_AF-A0A957K724-F1
#
_entry.id   AF-A0A957K724-F1
#
_cell.length_a   1.000
_cell.length_b   1.000
_cell.length_c   1.000
_cell.angle_alpha   90.00
_cell.angle_beta   90.00
_cell.angle_gamma   90.00
#
_symmetry.space_group_name_H-M   'P 1'
#
loop_
_entity.id
_entity.type
_entity.pdbx_description
1 polymer ?
#
loop_
_entity_poly.entity_id
_entity_poly.type
_entity_poly.pdbx_seq_one_letter_code
_entity_poly.pdbx_strand_id
1 'polypeptide(L)'
;MVGLLAACGSQPETAEPIAGIPTLAPTAGQPTPTLVPTTGVDDQPTAPPPPTITASAATVVPTPTAPAPPTEAPAGTADLAPAMPAQALLSWILAQRAAGRSLDDVAAELLAAGILYDAAANQLYANGAVAYAAVDSAGSGVPFWALGLYRGESGNGRLYEFWLVGTDHLELSFAGTDFGEMPPLLLASADLSGDGLPDYLLQQSNCGAHTCFGTYWVYSHHGGVLRSRLNVSEGLAAAVAAADPRANIMPEWSDRLNMSSPTITIADVTGDGVADIQFRGGIIGSVGAGFHQGFDQLWSWSGTQMLMADFQWDYTGFRHHELYDGDFAARLGERDIAMSHYLRVMFDETLRDDYTLGGDEVAARAMARQIAGFRLLQLTEMGQDQWLDYLQAEYPDQPVTNAARIYWGNWMPGDESAACAAANEYLETQSEPLGQFAGQLGYGNPALAPADFCWPISSLGMEAQQPAVWGEAVPTGDDLLDAVIAAMLAHDGEALGQLLHIVDRPCTHEPGPGGLICADDEAEGTLVPSLVVAHCEGAVIRIDSDALPDFSEDIAASQGLFGIGYDERTESQVLVFGTGNPIGDMTLFVDESGVHTIIWFGCASPATRLLQYAANGVLLAPPEPLGRTLRGW
;
A
#
# COMPACT_ATOMS: atom_id res chain seq x y z
N MET A 1 -11.93 46.81 -38.05
CA MET A 1 -10.53 46.84 -37.58
C MET A 1 -9.89 45.53 -38.00
N VAL A 2 -9.09 45.59 -39.05
CA VAL A 2 -8.32 44.49 -39.63
C VAL A 2 -6.86 44.92 -39.50
N GLY A 3 -6.02 44.12 -38.86
CA GLY A 3 -4.59 44.38 -38.69
C GLY A 3 -3.86 43.09 -38.32
N LEU A 4 -3.21 42.49 -39.31
CA LEU A 4 -1.75 42.36 -39.40
C LEU A 4 -1.14 41.27 -38.50
N LEU A 5 -0.96 40.08 -39.08
CA LEU A 5 0.10 39.14 -38.71
C LEU A 5 0.95 38.88 -39.96
N ALA A 6 2.19 39.37 -39.91
CA ALA A 6 3.19 39.19 -40.95
C ALA A 6 4.01 37.92 -40.69
N ALA A 7 4.33 37.24 -41.77
CA ALA A 7 5.06 35.97 -41.83
C ALA A 7 6.54 36.10 -41.44
N CYS A 8 7.04 35.14 -40.67
CA CYS A 8 8.47 34.81 -40.60
C CYS A 8 8.74 33.67 -41.60
N GLY A 9 9.58 33.94 -42.59
CA GLY A 9 10.10 32.94 -43.52
C GLY A 9 11.36 32.28 -42.97
N SER A 10 11.38 30.94 -42.97
CA SER A 10 12.57 30.13 -42.75
C SER A 10 13.28 29.86 -44.09
N GLN A 11 14.55 30.27 -44.18
CA GLN A 11 15.45 29.83 -45.25
C GLN A 11 15.90 28.39 -44.98
N PRO A 12 16.06 27.53 -46.01
CA PRO A 12 16.69 26.23 -45.85
C PRO A 12 18.21 26.38 -45.92
N GLU A 13 18.90 25.99 -44.84
CA GLU A 13 20.34 25.74 -44.88
C GLU A 13 20.62 24.47 -45.68
N THR A 14 21.45 24.61 -46.71
CA THR A 14 22.02 23.51 -47.48
C THR A 14 23.18 22.90 -46.71
N ALA A 15 22.99 21.72 -46.14
CA ALA A 15 24.08 20.90 -45.62
C ALA A 15 24.75 20.09 -46.76
N GLU A 16 26.07 20.24 -46.89
CA GLU A 16 26.91 19.39 -47.74
C GLU A 16 27.04 17.96 -47.17
N PRO A 17 27.21 16.93 -48.01
CA PRO A 17 27.23 15.54 -47.56
C PRO A 17 28.59 15.14 -46.98
N ILE A 18 28.59 14.66 -45.74
CA ILE A 18 29.72 13.95 -45.14
C ILE A 18 29.76 12.52 -45.68
N ALA A 19 30.89 12.13 -46.25
CA ALA A 19 31.16 10.81 -46.78
C ALA A 19 31.58 9.82 -45.68
N GLY A 20 30.98 8.62 -45.71
CA GLY A 20 31.65 7.36 -45.34
C GLY A 20 31.37 6.80 -43.94
N ILE A 21 30.30 6.02 -43.81
CA ILE A 21 30.17 4.97 -42.79
C ILE A 21 29.91 3.65 -43.54
N PRO A 22 30.65 2.55 -43.28
CA PRO A 22 30.44 1.28 -43.96
C PRO A 22 29.15 0.63 -43.48
N THR A 23 28.22 0.40 -44.41
CA THR A 23 26.99 -0.35 -44.21
C THR A 23 27.32 -1.84 -44.02
N LEU A 24 27.01 -2.40 -42.86
CA LEU A 24 26.93 -3.85 -42.66
C LEU A 24 25.59 -4.33 -43.24
N ALA A 25 25.66 -5.32 -44.14
CA ALA A 25 24.50 -5.93 -44.77
C ALA A 25 23.70 -6.80 -43.76
N PRO A 26 22.37 -6.72 -43.73
CA PRO A 26 21.58 -7.60 -42.89
C PRO A 26 21.51 -9.00 -43.53
N THR A 27 21.84 -10.01 -42.72
CA THR A 27 21.63 -11.42 -43.03
C THR A 27 20.12 -11.70 -43.06
N ALA A 28 19.64 -12.15 -44.21
CA ALA A 28 18.25 -12.56 -44.40
C ALA A 28 17.98 -13.91 -43.70
N GLY A 29 16.91 -13.98 -42.91
CA GLY A 29 16.34 -15.27 -42.49
C GLY A 29 15.62 -15.25 -41.14
N GLN A 30 14.45 -14.62 -41.06
CA GLN A 30 13.45 -14.99 -40.05
C GLN A 30 12.04 -14.82 -40.62
N PRO A 31 11.16 -15.83 -40.54
CA PRO A 31 9.80 -15.73 -41.04
C PRO A 31 8.94 -14.89 -40.10
N THR A 32 8.14 -14.01 -40.72
CA THR A 32 7.07 -13.24 -40.09
C THR A 32 6.03 -14.16 -39.43
N PRO A 33 5.69 -14.00 -38.15
CA PRO A 33 4.58 -14.71 -37.56
C PRO A 33 3.26 -14.15 -38.11
N THR A 34 2.43 -15.04 -38.64
CA THR A 34 1.06 -14.75 -39.06
C THR A 34 0.17 -14.78 -37.83
N LEU A 35 -0.47 -13.66 -37.51
CA LEU A 35 -1.50 -13.58 -36.47
C LEU A 35 -2.77 -14.30 -36.95
N VAL A 36 -3.16 -15.35 -36.24
CA VAL A 36 -4.46 -16.02 -36.36
C VAL A 36 -5.43 -15.33 -35.39
N PRO A 37 -6.65 -14.95 -35.80
CA PRO A 37 -7.63 -14.40 -34.89
C PRO A 37 -8.27 -15.53 -34.08
N THR A 38 -8.02 -15.55 -32.77
CA THR A 38 -8.69 -16.46 -31.83
C THR A 38 -9.99 -15.84 -31.36
N THR A 39 -11.12 -16.33 -31.86
CA THR A 39 -12.44 -16.13 -31.25
C THR A 39 -12.60 -17.17 -30.12
N GLY A 40 -12.32 -16.76 -28.88
CA GLY A 40 -12.58 -17.53 -27.67
C GLY A 40 -13.74 -16.91 -26.91
N VAL A 41 -14.81 -17.68 -26.73
CA VAL A 41 -15.98 -17.36 -25.91
C VAL A 41 -15.58 -17.49 -24.44
N ASP A 42 -15.84 -16.45 -23.67
CA ASP A 42 -15.58 -16.35 -22.23
C ASP A 42 -16.70 -17.06 -21.46
N ASP A 43 -16.43 -18.26 -20.95
CA ASP A 43 -17.24 -18.92 -19.92
C ASP A 43 -16.67 -18.54 -18.56
N GLN A 44 -17.12 -17.40 -18.02
CA GLN A 44 -16.78 -16.97 -16.66
C GLN A 44 -17.55 -17.83 -15.63
N PRO A 45 -16.87 -18.45 -14.63
CA PRO A 45 -17.54 -19.14 -13.54
C PRO A 45 -18.36 -18.15 -12.71
N THR A 46 -19.64 -18.46 -12.53
CA THR A 46 -20.55 -17.66 -11.69
C THR A 46 -20.17 -17.87 -10.22
N ALA A 47 -19.81 -16.79 -9.53
CA ALA A 47 -19.55 -16.82 -8.09
C ALA A 47 -20.81 -17.29 -7.31
N PRO A 48 -20.66 -18.10 -6.24
CA PRO A 48 -21.77 -18.49 -5.40
C PRO A 48 -22.35 -17.26 -4.67
N PRO A 49 -23.67 -17.22 -4.41
CA PRO A 49 -24.30 -16.11 -3.72
C PRO A 49 -23.77 -15.98 -2.28
N PRO A 50 -23.65 -14.75 -1.75
CA PRO A 50 -23.20 -14.52 -0.38
C PRO A 50 -24.15 -15.16 0.64
N PRO A 51 -23.64 -15.57 1.82
CA PRO A 51 -24.45 -16.17 2.86
C PRO A 51 -25.55 -15.21 3.32
N THR A 52 -26.78 -15.72 3.36
CA THR A 52 -27.93 -14.98 3.88
C THR A 52 -27.84 -14.90 5.41
N ILE A 53 -27.51 -13.72 5.93
CA ILE A 53 -27.58 -13.44 7.37
C ILE A 53 -29.06 -13.42 7.77
N THR A 54 -29.45 -14.36 8.63
CA THR A 54 -30.81 -14.42 9.17
C THR A 54 -30.93 -13.42 10.32
N ALA A 55 -31.73 -12.37 10.12
CA ALA A 55 -31.96 -11.34 11.13
C ALA A 55 -32.52 -11.94 12.43
N SER A 56 -31.89 -11.59 13.55
CA SER A 56 -32.32 -11.95 14.90
C SER A 56 -33.64 -11.27 15.27
N ALA A 57 -34.49 -11.98 16.02
CA ALA A 57 -35.88 -11.61 16.29
C ALA A 57 -36.02 -10.24 16.97
N ALA A 58 -36.91 -9.41 16.39
CA ALA A 58 -37.21 -8.05 16.85
C ALA A 58 -37.82 -8.04 18.26
N THR A 59 -37.22 -7.25 19.15
CA THR A 59 -37.77 -6.89 20.46
C THR A 59 -38.98 -5.97 20.27
N VAL A 60 -40.10 -6.29 20.95
CA VAL A 60 -41.36 -5.54 20.88
C VAL A 60 -41.18 -4.11 21.41
N VAL A 61 -41.27 -3.13 20.52
CA VAL A 61 -41.26 -1.68 20.83
C VAL A 61 -42.61 -1.27 21.44
N PRO A 62 -42.63 -0.48 22.54
CA PRO A 62 -43.88 0.01 23.13
C PRO A 62 -44.62 0.97 22.19
N THR A 63 -45.95 0.82 22.14
CA THR A 63 -46.87 1.63 21.33
C THR A 63 -46.75 3.13 21.70
N PRO A 64 -46.50 4.04 20.74
CA PRO A 64 -46.40 5.46 21.01
C PRO A 64 -47.76 6.07 21.36
N THR A 65 -47.75 6.95 22.36
CA THR A 65 -48.88 7.78 22.79
C THR A 65 -49.31 8.72 21.67
N ALA A 66 -50.63 8.86 21.48
CA ALA A 66 -51.23 9.65 20.40
C ALA A 66 -50.73 11.11 20.36
N PRO A 67 -50.41 11.65 19.16
CA PRO A 67 -49.86 12.99 19.01
C PRO A 67 -50.90 14.08 19.31
N ALA A 68 -50.41 15.21 19.80
CA ALA A 68 -51.18 16.44 20.02
C ALA A 68 -51.78 16.95 18.68
N PRO A 69 -52.91 17.69 18.72
CA PRO A 69 -53.57 18.19 17.52
C PRO A 69 -52.63 19.10 16.69
N PRO A 70 -52.78 19.10 15.35
CA PRO A 70 -51.83 19.73 14.44
C PRO A 70 -51.76 21.25 14.65
N THR A 71 -50.55 21.70 14.98
CA THR A 71 -50.09 23.08 14.89
C THR A 71 -50.20 23.56 13.43
N GLU A 72 -50.38 24.88 13.23
CA GLU A 72 -50.53 25.57 11.94
C GLU A 72 -49.72 24.96 10.79
N ALA A 73 -50.33 24.93 9.59
CA ALA A 73 -49.70 24.40 8.38
C ALA A 73 -48.29 25.00 8.20
N PRO A 74 -47.27 24.17 7.92
CA PRO A 74 -45.89 24.65 7.77
C PRO A 74 -45.82 25.75 6.71
N ALA A 75 -44.94 26.72 6.95
CA ALA A 75 -44.70 27.85 6.04
C ALA A 75 -44.55 27.35 4.58
N GLY A 76 -45.33 27.94 3.68
CA GLY A 76 -45.38 27.51 2.27
C GLY A 76 -44.04 27.64 1.56
N THR A 77 -43.86 26.88 0.48
CA THR A 77 -42.64 26.77 -0.34
C THR A 77 -42.23 28.06 -1.07
N ALA A 78 -43.08 29.09 -1.06
CA ALA A 78 -42.93 30.29 -1.90
C ALA A 78 -41.68 31.13 -1.61
N ASP A 79 -40.98 30.88 -0.50
CA ASP A 79 -39.84 31.69 -0.05
C ASP A 79 -38.48 30.98 -0.10
N LEU A 80 -38.40 29.72 -0.58
CA LEU A 80 -37.11 29.03 -0.71
C LEU A 80 -36.27 29.61 -1.84
N ALA A 81 -35.05 30.06 -1.51
CA ALA A 81 -34.05 30.53 -2.49
C ALA A 81 -32.62 30.21 -2.01
N PRO A 82 -31.64 30.02 -2.93
CA PRO A 82 -30.25 29.75 -2.57
C PRO A 82 -29.63 30.82 -1.65
N ALA A 83 -30.01 32.08 -1.84
CA ALA A 83 -29.55 33.22 -1.05
C ALA A 83 -30.21 33.33 0.35
N MET A 84 -31.11 32.41 0.73
CA MET A 84 -31.74 32.41 2.05
C MET A 84 -30.66 32.27 3.15
N PRO A 85 -30.71 33.04 4.26
CA PRO A 85 -29.77 32.89 5.37
C PRO A 85 -29.77 31.47 5.95
N ALA A 86 -28.60 30.95 6.33
CA ALA A 86 -28.45 29.57 6.81
C ALA A 86 -29.39 29.24 7.98
N GLN A 87 -29.51 30.16 8.95
CA GLN A 87 -30.41 29.97 10.09
C GLN A 87 -31.89 29.86 9.68
N ALA A 88 -32.32 30.61 8.67
CA ALA A 88 -33.69 30.56 8.18
C ALA A 88 -33.96 29.24 7.44
N LEU A 89 -33.01 28.78 6.63
CA LEU A 89 -33.09 27.49 5.96
C LEU A 89 -33.13 26.33 6.96
N LEU A 90 -32.25 26.34 7.97
CA LEU A 90 -32.26 25.34 9.03
C LEU A 90 -33.59 25.31 9.78
N SER A 91 -34.12 26.48 10.14
CA SER A 91 -35.42 26.58 10.82
C SER A 91 -36.56 26.01 9.96
N TRP A 92 -36.51 26.24 8.64
CA TRP A 92 -37.48 25.68 7.70
C TRP A 92 -37.36 24.15 7.63
N ILE A 93 -36.15 23.60 7.50
CA ILE A 93 -35.91 22.14 7.44
C ILE A 93 -36.41 21.46 8.72
N LEU A 94 -36.05 21.99 9.90
CA LEU A 94 -36.49 21.45 11.19
C LEU A 94 -38.02 21.50 11.33
N ALA A 95 -38.67 22.55 10.84
CA ALA A 95 -40.14 22.64 10.81
C ALA A 95 -40.78 21.58 9.90
N GLN A 96 -40.21 21.30 8.72
CA GLN A 96 -40.70 20.24 7.84
C GLN A 96 -40.59 18.86 8.50
N ARG A 97 -39.48 18.61 9.19
CA ARG A 97 -39.26 17.35 9.92
C ARG A 97 -40.21 17.20 11.10
N ALA A 98 -40.42 18.26 11.88
CA ALA A 98 -41.39 18.28 12.98
C ALA A 98 -42.84 18.06 12.49
N ALA A 99 -43.14 18.46 11.25
CA ALA A 99 -44.41 18.18 10.59
C ALA A 99 -44.52 16.72 10.05
N GLY A 100 -43.50 15.88 10.25
CA GLY A 100 -43.49 14.48 9.84
C GLY A 100 -43.33 14.26 8.33
N ARG A 101 -42.79 15.25 7.61
CA ARG A 101 -42.53 15.10 6.17
C ARG A 101 -41.37 14.14 5.93
N SER A 102 -41.45 13.41 4.82
CA SER A 102 -40.35 12.53 4.39
C SER A 102 -39.16 13.34 3.90
N LEU A 103 -37.96 12.75 3.97
CA LEU A 103 -36.75 13.37 3.42
C LEU A 103 -36.89 13.60 1.90
N ASP A 104 -37.46 12.64 1.17
CA ASP A 104 -37.62 12.74 -0.29
C ASP A 104 -38.49 13.92 -0.70
N ASP A 105 -39.59 14.18 0.01
CA ASP A 105 -40.47 15.33 -0.26
C ASP A 105 -39.74 16.65 -0.02
N VAL A 106 -38.97 16.74 1.06
CA VAL A 106 -38.19 17.94 1.41
C VAL A 106 -37.04 18.13 0.42
N ALA A 107 -36.35 17.06 0.05
CA ALA A 107 -35.27 17.08 -0.94
C ALA A 107 -35.76 17.55 -2.31
N ALA A 108 -36.94 17.09 -2.75
CA ALA A 108 -37.56 17.54 -4.00
C ALA A 108 -37.86 19.05 -4.01
N GLU A 109 -38.30 19.61 -2.89
CA GLU A 109 -38.54 21.06 -2.76
C GLU A 109 -37.23 21.86 -2.74
N LEU A 110 -36.22 21.38 -1.99
CA LEU A 110 -34.91 22.02 -1.96
C LEU A 110 -34.23 21.97 -3.34
N LEU A 111 -34.39 20.87 -4.08
CA LEU A 111 -33.91 20.72 -5.45
C LEU A 111 -34.63 21.68 -6.41
N ALA A 112 -35.97 21.76 -6.32
CA ALA A 112 -36.77 22.69 -7.13
C ALA A 112 -36.42 24.17 -6.84
N ALA A 113 -36.02 24.48 -5.61
CA ALA A 113 -35.53 25.80 -5.23
C ALA A 113 -34.06 26.08 -5.63
N GLY A 114 -33.35 25.08 -6.17
CA GLY A 114 -31.93 25.16 -6.49
C GLY A 114 -31.03 25.26 -5.25
N ILE A 115 -31.52 24.83 -4.08
CA ILE A 115 -30.76 24.82 -2.82
C ILE A 115 -30.07 23.47 -2.62
N LEU A 116 -30.71 22.35 -2.99
CA LEU A 116 -30.06 21.04 -2.93
C LEU A 116 -29.13 20.87 -4.13
N TYR A 117 -27.94 20.31 -3.90
CA TYR A 117 -27.04 19.99 -4.99
C TYR A 117 -27.61 18.86 -5.86
N ASP A 118 -27.68 19.08 -7.17
CA ASP A 118 -28.12 18.04 -8.10
C ASP A 118 -26.94 17.14 -8.48
N ALA A 119 -26.68 16.12 -7.66
CA ALA A 119 -25.62 15.15 -7.93
C ALA A 119 -25.90 14.30 -9.18
N ALA A 120 -27.18 14.10 -9.56
CA ALA A 120 -27.53 13.32 -10.74
C ALA A 120 -27.25 14.11 -12.04
N ALA A 121 -27.47 15.43 -12.03
CA ALA A 121 -27.10 16.29 -13.15
C ALA A 121 -25.58 16.50 -13.26
N ASN A 122 -24.84 16.39 -12.15
CA ASN A 122 -23.40 16.56 -12.11
C ASN A 122 -22.68 15.21 -12.03
N GLN A 123 -22.32 14.65 -13.19
CA GLN A 123 -21.60 13.38 -13.34
C GLN A 123 -20.21 13.31 -12.68
N LEU A 124 -19.80 14.33 -11.94
CA LEU A 124 -18.47 14.44 -11.32
C LEU A 124 -18.32 13.57 -10.06
N TYR A 125 -19.41 13.02 -9.52
CA TYR A 125 -19.39 12.03 -8.45
C TYR A 125 -19.61 10.62 -9.01
N ALA A 126 -18.55 10.02 -9.55
CA ALA A 126 -18.60 8.65 -10.06
C ALA A 126 -18.68 7.57 -8.97
N ASN A 127 -18.45 7.94 -7.70
CA ASN A 127 -18.25 6.99 -6.59
C ASN A 127 -19.53 6.73 -5.76
N GLY A 128 -20.71 7.13 -6.23
CA GLY A 128 -21.97 6.87 -5.53
C GLY A 128 -22.28 7.83 -4.37
N ALA A 129 -21.52 8.92 -4.22
CA ALA A 129 -21.82 9.97 -3.24
C ALA A 129 -23.19 10.60 -3.52
N VAL A 130 -23.98 10.83 -2.46
CA VAL A 130 -25.36 11.31 -2.56
C VAL A 130 -25.51 12.72 -2.01
N ALA A 131 -26.32 13.51 -2.71
CA ALA A 131 -26.69 14.85 -2.28
C ALA A 131 -27.58 14.86 -1.03
N TYR A 132 -28.28 13.76 -0.74
CA TYR A 132 -29.04 13.60 0.49
C TYR A 132 -29.20 12.13 0.87
N ALA A 133 -29.29 11.88 2.18
CA ALA A 133 -29.58 10.56 2.73
C ALA A 133 -30.20 10.66 4.13
N ALA A 134 -31.01 9.65 4.47
CA ALA A 134 -31.46 9.42 5.83
C ALA A 134 -30.48 8.45 6.51
N VAL A 135 -29.86 8.85 7.62
CA VAL A 135 -28.83 8.05 8.31
C VAL A 135 -29.11 7.96 9.81
N ASP A 136 -29.23 6.77 10.38
CA ASP A 136 -29.47 6.59 11.82
C ASP A 136 -28.19 6.72 12.65
N SER A 137 -27.74 7.95 12.91
CA SER A 137 -26.48 8.24 13.61
C SER A 137 -26.38 7.70 15.04
N ALA A 138 -27.52 7.60 15.71
CA ALA A 138 -27.57 7.42 17.15
C ALA A 138 -28.09 6.03 17.54
N GLY A 139 -28.29 5.13 16.56
CA GLY A 139 -28.97 3.85 16.76
C GLY A 139 -30.38 4.02 17.34
N SER A 140 -30.97 5.20 17.12
CA SER A 140 -32.20 5.62 17.77
C SER A 140 -33.45 5.17 17.00
N GLY A 141 -33.26 4.66 15.78
CA GLY A 141 -34.31 4.42 14.80
C GLY A 141 -34.86 5.71 14.17
N VAL A 142 -34.34 6.88 14.54
CA VAL A 142 -34.73 8.18 13.98
C VAL A 142 -33.56 8.72 13.15
N PRO A 143 -33.64 8.66 11.80
CA PRO A 143 -32.51 9.00 10.96
C PRO A 143 -32.26 10.50 10.92
N PHE A 144 -31.00 10.92 10.98
CA PHE A 144 -30.53 12.24 10.60
C PHE A 144 -30.68 12.44 9.10
N TRP A 145 -30.81 13.70 8.67
CA TRP A 145 -30.84 14.07 7.26
C TRP A 145 -29.48 14.64 6.88
N ALA A 146 -28.71 13.88 6.10
CA ALA A 146 -27.51 14.37 5.44
C ALA A 146 -27.92 15.14 4.18
N LEU A 147 -27.41 16.35 3.98
CA LEU A 147 -27.80 17.26 2.90
C LEU A 147 -26.58 18.02 2.34
N GLY A 148 -26.29 17.86 1.05
CA GLY A 148 -25.36 18.68 0.28
C GLY A 148 -26.08 19.87 -0.35
N LEU A 149 -25.73 21.08 0.07
CA LEU A 149 -26.44 22.32 -0.23
C LEU A 149 -25.60 23.25 -1.10
N TYR A 150 -26.26 23.88 -2.08
CA TYR A 150 -25.78 25.04 -2.83
C TYR A 150 -26.42 26.32 -2.26
N ARG A 151 -25.58 27.29 -1.93
CA ARG A 151 -25.95 28.52 -1.19
C ARG A 151 -25.81 29.78 -2.04
N GLY A 152 -25.61 29.61 -3.35
CA GLY A 152 -25.45 30.69 -4.32
C GLY A 152 -23.98 31.00 -4.64
N GLU A 153 -23.77 32.13 -5.30
CA GLU A 153 -22.45 32.65 -5.66
C GLU A 153 -21.94 33.60 -4.55
N SER A 154 -20.66 33.52 -4.24
CA SER A 154 -19.92 34.52 -3.46
C SER A 154 -18.92 35.25 -4.35
N GLY A 155 -18.31 36.32 -3.83
CA GLY A 155 -17.22 37.02 -4.51
C GLY A 155 -16.01 36.12 -4.83
N ASN A 156 -15.92 34.94 -4.20
CA ASN A 156 -14.85 33.96 -4.38
C ASN A 156 -15.31 32.68 -5.11
N GLY A 157 -16.52 32.68 -5.71
CA GLY A 157 -17.09 31.52 -6.38
C GLY A 157 -18.30 30.94 -5.65
N ARG A 158 -18.73 29.74 -6.04
CA ARG A 158 -19.94 29.09 -5.50
C ARG A 158 -19.78 28.71 -4.04
N LEU A 159 -20.82 28.96 -3.24
CA LEU A 159 -20.88 28.56 -1.84
C LEU A 159 -21.61 27.24 -1.71
N TYR A 160 -20.93 26.30 -1.06
CA TYR A 160 -21.43 24.98 -0.81
C TYR A 160 -21.36 24.64 0.67
N GLU A 161 -22.36 23.91 1.15
CA GLU A 161 -22.44 23.48 2.55
C GLU A 161 -22.85 22.00 2.59
N PHE A 162 -22.39 21.26 3.60
CA PHE A 162 -22.91 19.93 3.94
C PHE A 162 -23.50 19.98 5.35
N TRP A 163 -24.74 19.54 5.52
CA TRP A 163 -25.44 19.53 6.79
C TRP A 163 -25.84 18.12 7.20
N LEU A 164 -25.67 17.79 8.48
CA LEU A 164 -26.27 16.64 9.14
C LEU A 164 -27.31 17.15 10.14
N VAL A 165 -28.59 16.98 9.81
CA VAL A 165 -29.70 17.56 10.56
C VAL A 165 -30.39 16.49 11.40
N GLY A 166 -30.41 16.68 12.72
CA GLY A 166 -31.13 15.85 13.68
C GLY A 166 -32.62 16.18 13.71
N THR A 167 -33.32 15.73 14.76
CA THR A 167 -34.77 15.95 14.90
C THR A 167 -35.12 17.41 15.19
N ASP A 168 -34.31 18.08 16.00
CA ASP A 168 -34.55 19.44 16.50
C ASP A 168 -33.30 20.34 16.49
N HIS A 169 -32.19 19.83 15.96
CA HIS A 169 -30.89 20.54 15.91
C HIS A 169 -30.12 20.21 14.63
N LEU A 170 -29.11 21.02 14.37
CA LEU A 170 -28.07 20.78 13.37
C LEU A 170 -26.89 20.13 14.11
N GLU A 171 -26.54 18.91 13.73
CA GLU A 171 -25.47 18.14 14.36
C GLU A 171 -24.10 18.51 13.77
N LEU A 172 -24.04 18.55 12.45
CA LEU A 172 -22.86 18.95 11.70
C LEU A 172 -23.23 19.96 10.63
N SER A 173 -22.44 21.02 10.49
CA SER A 173 -22.40 21.80 9.27
C SER A 173 -20.96 22.03 8.84
N PHE A 174 -20.71 21.72 7.59
CA PHE A 174 -19.48 22.05 6.91
C PHE A 174 -19.79 23.16 5.91
N ALA A 175 -19.10 24.28 6.01
CA ALA A 175 -19.18 25.35 5.05
C ALA A 175 -17.77 25.69 4.62
N GLY A 176 -17.57 25.96 3.34
CA GLY A 176 -16.39 26.74 3.01
C GLY A 176 -16.30 27.20 1.58
N THR A 177 -15.34 28.08 1.44
CA THR A 177 -15.08 28.91 0.27
C THR A 177 -13.94 28.36 -0.58
N ASP A 178 -13.13 27.47 0.00
CA ASP A 178 -11.92 26.92 -0.63
C ASP A 178 -12.21 25.59 -1.36
N PHE A 179 -13.49 25.23 -1.38
CA PHE A 179 -14.02 23.91 -1.63
C PHE A 179 -14.46 23.76 -3.09
N GLY A 180 -13.51 23.81 -4.02
CA GLY A 180 -13.74 23.48 -5.43
C GLY A 180 -15.04 24.06 -6.01
N GLU A 181 -15.61 23.38 -7.01
CA GLU A 181 -16.90 23.77 -7.59
C GLU A 181 -18.09 22.97 -7.02
N MET A 182 -17.93 22.25 -5.90
CA MET A 182 -18.95 21.28 -5.44
C MET A 182 -18.99 21.07 -3.91
N PRO A 183 -20.14 20.72 -3.30
CA PRO A 183 -20.25 20.46 -1.86
C PRO A 183 -19.57 19.15 -1.46
N PRO A 184 -19.13 18.99 -0.20
CA PRO A 184 -18.97 17.65 0.35
C PRO A 184 -20.32 16.92 0.31
N LEU A 185 -20.29 15.68 -0.11
CA LEU A 185 -21.42 14.77 -0.17
C LEU A 185 -21.18 13.58 0.76
N LEU A 186 -22.26 12.98 1.23
CA LEU A 186 -22.15 11.72 1.96
C LEU A 186 -21.78 10.63 0.97
N LEU A 187 -20.61 10.03 1.13
CA LEU A 187 -20.17 8.89 0.34
C LEU A 187 -20.66 7.59 0.94
N ALA A 188 -20.49 7.42 2.25
CA ALA A 188 -20.89 6.21 2.96
C ALA A 188 -21.21 6.46 4.43
N SER A 189 -21.95 5.51 5.00
CA SER A 189 -22.29 5.41 6.40
C SER A 189 -22.08 3.96 6.87
N ALA A 190 -21.11 3.73 7.75
CA ALA A 190 -20.75 2.40 8.25
C ALA A 190 -20.21 2.51 9.68
N ASP A 191 -20.30 1.45 10.48
CA ASP A 191 -19.65 1.42 11.81
C ASP A 191 -18.15 1.17 11.61
N LEU A 192 -17.39 2.26 11.52
CA LEU A 192 -15.92 2.26 11.37
C LEU A 192 -15.23 2.24 12.74
N SER A 193 -15.95 2.47 13.84
CA SER A 193 -15.38 2.56 15.19
C SER A 193 -15.66 1.32 16.06
N GLY A 194 -16.52 0.42 15.58
CA GLY A 194 -16.94 -0.80 16.27
C GLY A 194 -17.88 -0.55 17.46
N ASP A 195 -18.47 0.65 17.58
CA ASP A 195 -19.32 1.03 18.71
C ASP A 195 -20.83 0.79 18.46
N GLY A 196 -21.17 0.21 17.31
CA GLY A 196 -22.54 -0.08 16.89
C GLY A 196 -23.28 1.13 16.33
N LEU A 197 -22.62 2.30 16.21
CA LEU A 197 -23.18 3.50 15.60
C LEU A 197 -22.50 3.76 14.25
N PRO A 198 -23.22 4.31 13.26
CA PRO A 198 -22.59 4.62 11.99
C PRO A 198 -21.71 5.86 12.08
N ASP A 199 -20.55 5.74 11.45
CA ASP A 199 -19.62 6.80 11.11
C ASP A 199 -19.83 7.26 9.67
N TYR A 200 -19.39 8.47 9.37
CA TYR A 200 -19.66 9.16 8.11
C TYR A 200 -18.39 9.37 7.33
N LEU A 201 -18.35 8.81 6.12
CA LEU A 201 -17.36 9.19 5.12
C LEU A 201 -17.96 10.25 4.19
N LEU A 202 -17.43 11.47 4.29
CA LEU A 202 -17.78 12.55 3.39
C LEU A 202 -16.75 12.64 2.27
N GLN A 203 -17.21 12.87 1.05
CA GLN A 203 -16.37 13.10 -0.12
C GLN A 203 -16.69 14.46 -0.74
N GLN A 204 -15.65 15.20 -1.06
CA GLN A 204 -15.71 16.27 -2.03
C GLN A 204 -14.86 15.89 -3.24
N SER A 205 -15.38 16.10 -4.44
CA SER A 205 -14.60 15.94 -5.67
C SER A 205 -14.21 17.32 -6.21
N ASN A 206 -13.06 17.44 -6.86
CA ASN A 206 -12.67 18.60 -7.64
C ASN A 206 -11.91 18.14 -8.86
N CYS A 207 -12.40 18.48 -10.06
CA CYS A 207 -11.80 18.05 -11.30
C CYS A 207 -11.17 19.23 -12.03
N GLY A 208 -9.86 19.11 -12.31
CA GLY A 208 -9.21 19.92 -13.32
C GLY A 208 -9.50 19.39 -14.73
N ALA A 209 -8.77 19.89 -15.73
CA ALA A 209 -8.96 19.47 -17.12
C ALA A 209 -8.70 17.97 -17.36
N HIS A 210 -7.87 17.35 -16.52
CA HIS A 210 -7.37 15.99 -16.76
C HIS A 210 -7.30 15.09 -15.51
N THR A 211 -7.46 15.66 -14.32
CA THR A 211 -7.33 14.92 -13.05
C THR A 211 -8.42 15.38 -12.11
N CYS A 212 -9.15 14.41 -11.57
CA CYS A 212 -10.05 14.63 -10.45
C CYS A 212 -9.33 14.32 -9.14
N PHE A 213 -9.59 15.12 -8.13
CA PHE A 213 -9.12 14.93 -6.77
C PHE A 213 -10.32 14.71 -5.87
N GLY A 214 -10.24 13.71 -5.00
CA GLY A 214 -11.19 13.50 -3.92
C GLY A 214 -10.59 13.99 -2.61
N THR A 215 -11.32 14.81 -1.88
CA THR A 215 -11.04 15.14 -0.48
C THR A 215 -12.03 14.40 0.41
N TYR A 216 -11.53 13.78 1.48
CA TYR A 216 -12.27 12.87 2.33
C TYR A 216 -12.18 13.25 3.79
N TRP A 217 -13.31 13.12 4.49
CA TRP A 217 -13.40 13.30 5.94
C TRP A 217 -14.12 12.12 6.55
N VAL A 218 -13.65 11.68 7.72
CA VAL A 218 -14.33 10.67 8.53
C VAL A 218 -14.87 11.33 9.79
N TYR A 219 -16.18 11.32 10.00
CA TYR A 219 -16.80 11.81 11.23
C TYR A 219 -17.41 10.66 12.01
N SER A 220 -17.22 10.63 13.33
CA SER A 220 -17.72 9.58 14.21
C SER A 220 -18.35 10.15 15.46
N HIS A 221 -19.42 9.50 15.93
CA HIS A 221 -20.03 9.75 17.24
C HIS A 221 -19.31 9.05 18.39
N HIS A 222 -18.27 8.28 18.13
CA HIS A 222 -17.52 7.55 19.14
C HIS A 222 -17.17 8.45 20.34
N GLY A 223 -17.45 7.99 21.55
CA GLY A 223 -17.30 8.81 22.77
C GLY A 223 -18.39 9.88 22.98
N GLY A 224 -19.50 9.80 22.26
CA GLY A 224 -20.72 10.59 22.47
C GLY A 224 -20.73 11.98 21.84
N VAL A 225 -19.74 12.35 21.03
CA VAL A 225 -19.68 13.65 20.33
C VAL A 225 -19.19 13.44 18.91
N LEU A 226 -19.91 13.98 17.92
CA LEU A 226 -19.51 13.92 16.53
C LEU A 226 -18.24 14.74 16.28
N ARG A 227 -17.18 14.10 15.79
CA ARG A 227 -15.88 14.75 15.48
C ARG A 227 -15.19 14.11 14.30
N SER A 228 -14.29 14.85 13.65
CA SER A 228 -13.36 14.26 12.69
C SER A 228 -12.50 13.22 13.40
N ARG A 229 -12.37 12.04 12.79
CA ARG A 229 -11.59 10.90 13.28
C ARG A 229 -10.46 10.51 12.36
N LEU A 230 -10.31 11.16 11.21
CA LEU A 230 -9.18 10.90 10.34
C LEU A 230 -7.96 11.65 10.85
N ASN A 231 -6.86 10.93 11.14
CA ASN A 231 -5.59 11.54 11.53
C ASN A 231 -4.51 11.17 10.53
N VAL A 232 -4.16 12.12 9.68
CA VAL A 232 -3.11 11.97 8.65
C VAL A 232 -1.73 12.41 9.13
N SER A 233 -1.62 12.88 10.38
CA SER A 233 -0.40 13.47 10.96
C SER A 233 0.33 12.56 11.95
N GLU A 234 -0.18 11.35 12.18
CA GLU A 234 0.36 10.37 13.12
C GLU A 234 0.57 9.01 12.43
N GLY A 235 1.32 8.13 13.10
CA GLY A 235 1.51 6.75 12.69
C GLY A 235 2.17 6.60 11.32
N LEU A 236 1.72 5.58 10.57
CA LEU A 236 2.27 5.27 9.25
C LEU A 236 2.09 6.42 8.26
N ALA A 237 0.99 7.17 8.31
CA ALA A 237 0.78 8.30 7.41
C ALA A 237 1.88 9.38 7.53
N ALA A 238 2.29 9.69 8.77
CA ALA A 238 3.38 10.63 9.03
C ALA A 238 4.73 10.08 8.56
N ALA A 239 4.97 8.78 8.78
CA ALA A 239 6.18 8.10 8.30
C ALA A 239 6.26 8.10 6.76
N VAL A 240 5.16 7.75 6.08
CA VAL A 240 5.06 7.77 4.61
C VAL A 240 5.30 9.18 4.07
N ALA A 241 4.65 10.20 4.66
CA ALA A 241 4.83 11.59 4.23
C ALA A 241 6.26 12.11 4.45
N ALA A 242 6.96 11.62 5.48
CA ALA A 242 8.37 11.96 5.71
C ALA A 242 9.32 11.17 4.80
N ALA A 243 8.98 9.92 4.48
CA ALA A 243 9.82 9.02 3.69
C ALA A 243 9.69 9.25 2.18
N ASP A 244 8.52 9.63 1.67
CA ASP A 244 8.31 9.70 0.22
C ASP A 244 8.20 11.14 -0.31
N PRO A 245 9.16 11.62 -1.11
CA PRO A 245 9.00 12.90 -1.80
C PRO A 245 7.90 12.88 -2.88
N ARG A 246 7.45 11.69 -3.33
CA ARG A 246 6.24 11.51 -4.18
C ARG A 246 4.97 11.68 -3.38
N ALA A 247 5.02 11.42 -2.07
CA ALA A 247 3.93 11.72 -1.15
C ALA A 247 3.84 13.23 -0.91
N ASN A 248 3.62 13.99 -1.99
CA ASN A 248 2.75 15.17 -1.95
C ASN A 248 1.30 14.74 -1.62
N ILE A 249 1.12 13.84 -0.63
CA ILE A 249 -0.07 13.71 0.18
C ILE A 249 -0.19 15.08 0.83
N MET A 250 -0.91 16.00 0.18
CA MET A 250 -0.92 17.42 0.50
C MET A 250 -1.08 17.62 2.03
N PRO A 251 0.02 17.88 2.79
CA PRO A 251 0.01 17.76 4.25
C PRO A 251 -0.68 18.95 4.91
N GLU A 252 -1.19 19.90 4.13
CA GLU A 252 -1.63 21.18 4.67
C GLU A 252 -2.89 21.08 5.54
N TRP A 253 -3.56 19.91 5.60
CA TRP A 253 -4.83 19.74 6.31
C TRP A 253 -4.82 18.42 7.08
N SER A 254 -4.46 18.50 8.37
CA SER A 254 -4.29 17.36 9.29
C SER A 254 -5.57 16.53 9.53
N ASP A 255 -6.72 16.97 9.02
CA ASP A 255 -8.04 16.41 9.31
C ASP A 255 -8.77 15.83 8.08
N ARG A 256 -8.09 15.73 6.93
CA ARG A 256 -8.68 15.23 5.68
C ARG A 256 -7.66 14.54 4.78
N LEU A 257 -8.11 13.54 4.02
CA LEU A 257 -7.30 12.88 2.99
C LEU A 257 -7.58 13.54 1.64
N ASN A 258 -6.55 13.80 0.85
CA ASN A 258 -6.69 14.25 -0.55
C ASN A 258 -5.98 13.27 -1.48
N MET A 259 -6.66 12.83 -2.53
CA MET A 259 -6.13 11.83 -3.45
C MET A 259 -6.63 12.05 -4.88
N SER A 260 -5.74 11.90 -5.85
CA SER A 260 -6.06 11.96 -7.28
C SER A 260 -6.68 10.65 -7.78
N SER A 261 -7.63 10.78 -8.70
CA SER A 261 -8.36 9.69 -9.36
C SER A 261 -8.80 8.55 -8.41
N PRO A 262 -9.47 8.86 -7.28
CA PRO A 262 -9.64 7.92 -6.20
C PRO A 262 -10.79 6.93 -6.42
N THR A 263 -10.53 5.65 -6.15
CA THR A 263 -11.55 4.62 -5.90
C THR A 263 -11.53 4.21 -4.44
N ILE A 264 -12.71 3.88 -3.90
CA ILE A 264 -12.89 3.65 -2.46
C ILE A 264 -13.69 2.39 -2.24
N THR A 265 -13.23 1.60 -1.30
CA THR A 265 -13.92 0.43 -0.78
C THR A 265 -14.04 0.57 0.74
N ILE A 266 -15.20 0.22 1.28
CA ILE A 266 -15.41 0.11 2.73
C ILE A 266 -15.78 -1.34 3.01
N ALA A 267 -14.89 -2.03 3.72
CA ALA A 267 -15.01 -3.44 4.05
C ALA A 267 -14.12 -3.73 5.26
N ASP A 268 -14.45 -4.77 6.03
CA ASP A 268 -13.56 -5.32 7.06
C ASP A 268 -12.45 -6.12 6.35
N VAL A 269 -11.33 -5.45 6.06
CA VAL A 269 -10.17 -6.01 5.35
C VAL A 269 -9.23 -6.68 6.35
N THR A 270 -9.15 -6.15 7.57
CA THR A 270 -8.31 -6.67 8.65
C THR A 270 -8.90 -7.91 9.34
N GLY A 271 -10.20 -8.15 9.20
CA GLY A 271 -10.91 -9.28 9.81
C GLY A 271 -11.23 -9.08 11.31
N ASP A 272 -11.19 -7.84 11.80
CA ASP A 272 -11.39 -7.51 13.21
C ASP A 272 -12.88 -7.25 13.57
N GLY A 273 -13.77 -7.34 12.57
CA GLY A 273 -15.20 -7.08 12.73
C GLY A 273 -15.58 -5.59 12.61
N VAL A 274 -14.62 -4.71 12.35
CA VAL A 274 -14.81 -3.28 12.13
C VAL A 274 -14.50 -2.95 10.66
N ALA A 275 -15.27 -2.04 10.07
CA ALA A 275 -15.04 -1.70 8.68
C ALA A 275 -13.80 -0.81 8.51
N ASP A 276 -12.93 -1.17 7.57
CA ASP A 276 -11.80 -0.37 7.11
C ASP A 276 -12.18 0.50 5.91
N ILE A 277 -11.37 1.52 5.64
CA ILE A 277 -11.46 2.32 4.41
C ILE A 277 -10.22 2.05 3.56
N GLN A 278 -10.44 1.40 2.41
CA GLN A 278 -9.40 1.24 1.41
C GLN A 278 -9.54 2.32 0.33
N PHE A 279 -8.46 3.04 0.13
CA PHE A 279 -8.32 4.08 -0.87
C PHE A 279 -7.33 3.60 -1.93
N ARG A 280 -7.68 3.75 -3.20
CA ARG A 280 -6.76 3.53 -4.32
C ARG A 280 -6.76 4.75 -5.22
N GLY A 281 -5.60 5.26 -5.60
CA GLY A 281 -5.50 6.46 -6.41
C GLY A 281 -4.06 6.89 -6.67
N GLY A 282 -3.79 8.19 -6.68
CA GLY A 282 -2.45 8.73 -6.92
C GLY A 282 -2.15 9.06 -8.38
N ILE A 283 -3.01 8.64 -9.31
CA ILE A 283 -2.81 8.84 -10.76
C ILE A 283 -3.26 10.23 -11.21
N ILE A 284 -2.36 10.94 -11.88
CA ILE A 284 -2.62 12.23 -12.53
C ILE A 284 -2.80 12.00 -14.04
N GLY A 285 -3.98 12.31 -14.58
CA GLY A 285 -4.34 12.03 -15.99
C GLY A 285 -3.74 12.98 -17.03
N SER A 286 -2.61 13.62 -16.74
CA SER A 286 -2.01 14.66 -17.59
C SER A 286 -0.69 14.19 -18.21
N VAL A 287 -0.53 14.37 -19.52
CA VAL A 287 0.72 14.02 -20.23
C VAL A 287 1.95 14.72 -19.63
N GLY A 288 1.79 15.99 -19.23
CA GLY A 288 2.88 16.78 -18.64
C GLY A 288 3.26 16.34 -17.22
N ALA A 289 2.41 15.55 -16.57
CA ALA A 289 2.67 15.07 -15.23
C ALA A 289 3.72 13.94 -15.25
N GLY A 290 3.80 13.17 -16.34
CA GLY A 290 4.68 12.01 -16.43
C GLY A 290 3.90 10.71 -16.40
N PHE A 291 4.63 9.59 -16.32
CA PHE A 291 4.04 8.35 -15.83
C PHE A 291 3.95 8.44 -14.31
N HIS A 292 2.78 8.14 -13.73
CA HIS A 292 2.59 8.14 -12.28
C HIS A 292 2.39 6.73 -11.79
N GLN A 293 2.89 6.50 -10.58
CA GLN A 293 2.58 5.32 -9.81
C GLN A 293 1.29 5.57 -9.02
N GLY A 294 0.35 4.65 -9.11
CA GLY A 294 -0.80 4.65 -8.22
C GLY A 294 -0.38 4.11 -6.86
N PHE A 295 -1.22 4.26 -5.86
CA PHE A 295 -1.01 3.62 -4.56
C PHE A 295 -2.34 3.25 -3.93
N ASP A 296 -2.27 2.25 -3.06
CA ASP A 296 -3.31 1.84 -2.14
C ASP A 296 -2.98 2.35 -0.73
N GLN A 297 -4.00 2.76 0.02
CA GLN A 297 -3.92 3.04 1.45
C GLN A 297 -5.06 2.31 2.16
N LEU A 298 -4.72 1.63 3.25
CA LEU A 298 -5.70 1.07 4.17
C LEU A 298 -5.77 1.94 5.42
N TRP A 299 -6.97 2.33 5.81
CA TRP A 299 -7.22 3.08 7.02
C TRP A 299 -8.11 2.27 7.95
N SER A 300 -7.64 2.06 9.16
CA SER A 300 -8.28 1.21 10.18
C SER A 300 -8.44 1.98 11.49
N TRP A 301 -9.36 1.50 12.31
CA TRP A 301 -9.66 2.12 13.58
C TRP A 301 -8.63 1.75 14.66
N SER A 302 -8.01 2.76 15.28
CA SER A 302 -7.05 2.57 16.37
C SER A 302 -7.67 2.47 17.76
N GLY A 303 -9.01 2.41 17.85
CA GLY A 303 -9.74 2.57 19.12
C GLY A 303 -10.12 4.02 19.44
N THR A 304 -9.50 5.02 18.79
CA THR A 304 -9.82 6.45 19.01
C THR A 304 -9.90 7.30 17.75
N GLN A 305 -9.24 6.89 16.67
CA GLN A 305 -9.17 7.58 15.39
C GLN A 305 -8.85 6.58 14.26
N MET A 306 -9.21 6.93 13.03
CA MET A 306 -8.74 6.24 11.83
C MET A 306 -7.28 6.60 11.58
N LEU A 307 -6.42 5.60 11.60
CA LEU A 307 -5.00 5.71 11.25
C LEU A 307 -4.73 4.91 9.98
N MET A 308 -3.73 5.34 9.21
CA MET A 308 -3.24 4.55 8.10
C MET A 308 -2.61 3.28 8.66
N ALA A 309 -3.20 2.14 8.33
CA ALA A 309 -2.75 0.82 8.75
C ALA A 309 -1.77 0.23 7.73
N ASP A 310 -1.96 0.53 6.45
CA ASP A 310 -1.11 0.03 5.37
C ASP A 310 -1.00 1.04 4.21
N PHE A 311 0.09 0.95 3.47
CA PHE A 311 0.39 1.79 2.31
C PHE A 311 1.22 1.01 1.30
N GLN A 312 0.77 0.97 0.04
CA GLN A 312 1.47 0.24 -1.02
C GLN A 312 1.46 1.00 -2.33
N TRP A 313 2.63 1.15 -2.95
CA TRP A 313 2.72 1.65 -4.33
C TRP A 313 2.40 0.56 -5.35
N ASP A 314 1.71 0.94 -6.43
CA ASP A 314 1.43 0.06 -7.56
C ASP A 314 2.73 -0.31 -8.29
N TYR A 315 2.96 -1.58 -8.58
CA TYR A 315 4.07 -1.94 -9.46
C TYR A 315 3.80 -1.50 -10.90
N THR A 316 4.70 -0.71 -11.49
CA THR A 316 4.55 -0.22 -12.88
C THR A 316 5.58 -0.77 -13.84
N GLY A 317 6.64 -1.43 -13.37
CA GLY A 317 7.78 -1.86 -14.19
C GLY A 317 8.56 -0.70 -14.86
N PHE A 318 8.52 0.50 -14.27
CA PHE A 318 9.34 1.63 -14.72
C PHE A 318 10.57 1.76 -13.83
N ARG A 319 11.75 1.94 -14.43
CA ARG A 319 13.02 1.98 -13.69
C ARG A 319 13.11 3.13 -12.70
N HIS A 320 12.55 4.29 -13.03
CA HIS A 320 12.55 5.44 -12.12
C HIS A 320 11.59 5.25 -10.94
N HIS A 321 10.46 4.56 -11.10
CA HIS A 321 9.59 4.20 -9.98
C HIS A 321 10.27 3.20 -9.05
N GLU A 322 10.97 2.21 -9.60
CA GLU A 322 11.76 1.27 -8.79
C GLU A 322 12.87 1.96 -7.99
N LEU A 323 13.48 3.01 -8.55
CA LEU A 323 14.43 3.83 -7.81
C LEU A 323 13.76 4.55 -6.64
N TYR A 324 12.57 5.11 -6.86
CA TYR A 324 11.81 5.80 -5.81
C TYR A 324 11.29 4.84 -4.73
N ASP A 325 10.90 3.62 -5.11
CA ASP A 325 10.49 2.59 -4.15
C ASP A 325 11.67 2.14 -3.28
N GLY A 326 12.87 2.05 -3.86
CA GLY A 326 14.10 1.86 -3.08
C GLY A 326 14.39 3.02 -2.13
N ASP A 327 14.26 4.26 -2.60
CA ASP A 327 14.44 5.47 -1.78
C ASP A 327 13.43 5.54 -0.62
N PHE A 328 12.19 5.16 -0.87
CA PHE A 328 11.11 5.08 0.11
C PHE A 328 11.43 4.02 1.19
N ALA A 329 11.73 2.78 0.79
CA ALA A 329 12.10 1.71 1.71
C ALA A 329 13.34 2.07 2.54
N ALA A 330 14.36 2.67 1.92
CA ALA A 330 15.57 3.10 2.62
C ALA A 330 15.25 4.13 3.71
N ARG A 331 14.26 5.01 3.47
CA ARG A 331 13.86 6.05 4.43
C ARG A 331 12.96 5.54 5.55
N LEU A 332 12.27 4.43 5.34
CA LEU A 332 11.58 3.67 6.38
C LEU A 332 12.54 2.78 7.20
N GLY A 333 13.82 2.70 6.83
CA GLY A 333 14.79 1.82 7.47
C GLY A 333 14.73 0.37 7.00
N GLU A 334 13.93 0.09 5.97
CA GLU A 334 13.75 -1.24 5.35
C GLU A 334 14.90 -1.53 4.39
N ARG A 335 16.10 -1.70 4.95
CA ARG A 335 17.35 -1.78 4.20
C ARG A 335 17.37 -2.88 3.13
N ASP A 336 16.90 -4.08 3.46
CA ASP A 336 16.97 -5.21 2.53
C ASP A 336 16.02 -5.04 1.34
N ILE A 337 14.83 -4.48 1.61
CA ILE A 337 13.85 -4.10 0.58
C ILE A 337 14.44 -3.02 -0.33
N ALA A 338 15.02 -1.98 0.25
CA ALA A 338 15.68 -0.91 -0.50
C ALA A 338 16.80 -1.44 -1.40
N MET A 339 17.67 -2.30 -0.86
CA MET A 339 18.75 -2.92 -1.62
C MET A 339 18.22 -3.75 -2.80
N SER A 340 17.15 -4.51 -2.60
CA SER A 340 16.48 -5.27 -3.66
C SER A 340 16.01 -4.37 -4.81
N HIS A 341 15.31 -3.27 -4.50
CA HIS A 341 14.87 -2.29 -5.49
C HIS A 341 16.05 -1.68 -6.26
N TYR A 342 17.10 -1.24 -5.58
CA TYR A 342 18.28 -0.66 -6.25
C TYR A 342 19.01 -1.66 -7.15
N LEU A 343 19.13 -2.92 -6.74
CA LEU A 343 19.70 -3.98 -7.57
C LEU A 343 18.86 -4.20 -8.85
N ARG A 344 17.53 -4.16 -8.75
CA ARG A 344 16.65 -4.22 -9.93
C ARG A 344 16.85 -3.00 -10.83
N VAL A 345 16.93 -1.79 -10.27
CA VAL A 345 17.25 -0.58 -11.04
C VAL A 345 18.56 -0.72 -11.81
N MET A 346 19.57 -1.38 -11.22
CA MET A 346 20.86 -1.60 -11.86
C MET A 346 20.84 -2.68 -12.95
N PHE A 347 20.21 -3.81 -12.69
CA PHE A 347 20.46 -5.03 -13.47
C PHE A 347 19.22 -5.63 -14.15
N ASP A 348 18.01 -5.23 -13.77
CA ASP A 348 16.80 -5.70 -14.43
C ASP A 348 16.59 -4.96 -15.75
N GLU A 349 16.92 -5.63 -16.86
CA GLU A 349 16.75 -5.11 -18.22
C GLU A 349 15.29 -5.16 -18.69
N THR A 350 14.37 -5.76 -17.93
CA THR A 350 12.93 -5.77 -18.26
C THR A 350 12.23 -4.48 -17.84
N LEU A 351 12.83 -3.69 -16.94
CA LEU A 351 12.30 -2.39 -16.54
C LEU A 351 12.35 -1.40 -17.70
N ARG A 352 11.24 -0.68 -17.87
CA ARG A 352 11.05 0.35 -18.90
C ARG A 352 11.72 1.65 -18.49
N ASP A 353 12.29 2.33 -19.48
CA ASP A 353 12.90 3.64 -19.34
C ASP A 353 12.13 4.71 -20.13
N ASP A 354 10.89 4.45 -20.52
CA ASP A 354 10.11 5.40 -21.33
C ASP A 354 9.74 6.65 -20.50
N TYR A 355 9.78 7.82 -21.14
CA TYR A 355 9.36 9.09 -20.55
C TYR A 355 8.38 9.82 -21.46
N THR A 356 7.33 10.42 -20.90
CA THR A 356 6.28 11.09 -21.68
C THR A 356 6.76 12.38 -22.37
N LEU A 357 7.88 12.97 -21.93
CA LEU A 357 8.37 14.26 -22.39
C LEU A 357 9.55 14.19 -23.38
N GLY A 358 9.81 13.02 -23.97
CA GLY A 358 10.83 12.85 -25.02
C GLY A 358 12.27 12.90 -24.50
N GLY A 359 12.49 12.42 -23.28
CA GLY A 359 13.82 12.27 -22.68
C GLY A 359 14.66 11.21 -23.39
N ASP A 360 15.98 11.30 -23.21
CA ASP A 360 16.92 10.27 -23.68
C ASP A 360 16.85 9.05 -22.73
N GLU A 361 16.17 8.00 -23.17
CA GLU A 361 15.96 6.75 -22.42
C GLU A 361 17.28 6.11 -21.97
N VAL A 362 18.33 6.17 -22.82
CA VAL A 362 19.64 5.60 -22.52
C VAL A 362 20.33 6.42 -21.44
N ALA A 363 20.29 7.75 -21.55
CA ALA A 363 20.86 8.65 -20.55
C ALA A 363 20.14 8.51 -19.21
N ALA A 364 18.81 8.37 -19.21
CA ALA A 364 18.03 8.22 -18.01
C ALA A 364 18.24 6.85 -17.34
N ARG A 365 18.31 5.77 -18.13
CA ARG A 365 18.73 4.44 -17.63
C ARG A 365 20.08 4.55 -16.94
N ALA A 366 21.06 5.12 -17.62
CA ALA A 366 22.40 5.28 -17.07
C ALA A 366 22.40 6.13 -15.78
N MET A 367 21.58 7.17 -15.71
CA MET A 367 21.44 8.00 -14.51
C MET A 367 20.78 7.23 -13.35
N ALA A 368 19.69 6.49 -13.61
CA ALA A 368 19.03 5.69 -12.59
C ALA A 368 19.97 4.64 -11.98
N ARG A 369 20.79 3.98 -12.81
CA ARG A 369 21.81 3.02 -12.36
C ARG A 369 22.91 3.68 -11.51
N GLN A 370 23.34 4.88 -11.89
CA GLN A 370 24.31 5.64 -11.11
C GLN A 370 23.75 6.02 -9.73
N ILE A 371 22.51 6.52 -9.67
CA ILE A 371 21.87 6.86 -8.40
C ILE A 371 21.70 5.60 -7.54
N ALA A 372 21.19 4.50 -8.10
CA ALA A 372 21.05 3.22 -7.39
C ALA A 372 22.39 2.67 -6.87
N GLY A 373 23.46 2.74 -7.67
CA GLY A 373 24.80 2.35 -7.24
C GLY A 373 25.31 3.21 -6.08
N PHE A 374 25.02 4.52 -6.10
CA PHE A 374 25.33 5.39 -4.96
C PHE A 374 24.50 5.03 -3.71
N ARG A 375 23.20 4.73 -3.86
CA ARG A 375 22.35 4.30 -2.74
C ARG A 375 22.81 2.99 -2.11
N LEU A 376 23.22 2.03 -2.93
CA LEU A 376 23.80 0.79 -2.45
C LEU A 376 25.11 1.03 -1.70
N LEU A 377 25.96 1.95 -2.17
CA LEU A 377 27.16 2.36 -1.43
C LEU A 377 26.81 2.91 -0.03
N GLN A 378 25.74 3.71 0.08
CA GLN A 378 25.29 4.22 1.38
C GLN A 378 24.72 3.13 2.28
N LEU A 379 23.96 2.19 1.71
CA LEU A 379 23.32 1.12 2.46
C LEU A 379 24.30 0.03 2.88
N THR A 380 25.34 -0.27 2.11
CA THR A 380 26.29 -1.34 2.50
C THR A 380 27.14 -0.97 3.70
N GLU A 381 27.48 -1.96 4.52
CA GLU A 381 28.42 -1.75 5.62
C GLU A 381 29.80 -1.34 5.09
N MET A 382 30.46 -0.47 5.84
CA MET A 382 31.75 0.06 5.47
C MET A 382 32.79 -1.07 5.30
N GLY A 383 33.46 -1.09 4.15
CA GLY A 383 34.37 -2.16 3.72
C GLY A 383 33.91 -2.89 2.45
N GLN A 384 32.68 -2.63 1.99
CA GLN A 384 32.19 -3.08 0.68
C GLN A 384 32.25 -1.91 -0.33
N ASP A 385 33.44 -1.63 -0.85
CA ASP A 385 33.68 -0.61 -1.88
C ASP A 385 33.22 -1.04 -3.28
N GLN A 386 32.66 -2.25 -3.43
CA GLN A 386 32.22 -2.79 -4.72
C GLN A 386 31.28 -1.85 -5.51
N TRP A 387 30.45 -1.06 -4.82
CA TRP A 387 29.53 -0.12 -5.47
C TRP A 387 30.24 1.15 -5.94
N LEU A 388 31.27 1.59 -5.21
CA LEU A 388 32.16 2.65 -5.69
C LEU A 388 32.98 2.16 -6.89
N ASP A 389 33.51 0.93 -6.82
CA ASP A 389 34.23 0.29 -7.92
C ASP A 389 33.35 0.17 -9.17
N TYR A 390 32.10 -0.26 -9.01
CA TYR A 390 31.11 -0.30 -10.08
C TYR A 390 30.93 1.07 -10.73
N LEU A 391 30.68 2.12 -9.93
CA LEU A 391 30.48 3.48 -10.45
C LEU A 391 31.73 4.00 -11.17
N GLN A 392 32.93 3.69 -10.66
CA GLN A 392 34.19 4.08 -11.28
C GLN A 392 34.48 3.31 -12.57
N ALA A 393 34.07 2.05 -12.66
CA ALA A 393 34.28 1.23 -13.84
C ALA A 393 33.32 1.60 -14.98
N GLU A 394 32.02 1.70 -14.68
CA GLU A 394 30.97 1.92 -15.67
C GLU A 394 30.76 3.41 -16.00
N TYR A 395 31.01 4.31 -15.03
CA TYR A 395 30.72 5.74 -15.13
C TYR A 395 31.88 6.64 -14.62
N PRO A 396 33.13 6.46 -15.09
CA PRO A 396 34.35 7.00 -14.46
C PRO A 396 34.40 8.52 -14.23
N ASP A 397 33.72 9.31 -15.05
CA ASP A 397 33.79 10.79 -15.04
C ASP A 397 32.44 11.46 -14.77
N GLN A 398 31.42 10.69 -14.37
CA GLN A 398 30.09 11.25 -14.14
C GLN A 398 30.00 12.00 -12.79
N PRO A 399 29.17 13.05 -12.68
CA PRO A 399 28.93 13.76 -11.43
C PRO A 399 28.60 12.83 -10.25
N VAL A 400 27.73 11.85 -10.45
CA VAL A 400 27.35 10.88 -9.41
C VAL A 400 28.54 10.05 -8.93
N THR A 401 29.41 9.57 -9.83
CA THR A 401 30.62 8.83 -9.46
C THR A 401 31.60 9.68 -8.66
N ASN A 402 31.75 10.96 -9.00
CA ASN A 402 32.59 11.88 -8.23
C ASN A 402 31.98 12.17 -6.85
N ALA A 403 30.66 12.33 -6.77
CA ALA A 403 29.94 12.46 -5.50
C ALA A 403 30.11 11.21 -4.62
N ALA A 404 30.04 10.01 -5.20
CA ALA A 404 30.31 8.73 -4.52
C ALA A 404 31.73 8.69 -3.92
N ARG A 405 32.73 9.14 -4.67
CA ARG A 405 34.12 9.22 -4.19
C ARG A 405 34.28 10.21 -3.04
N ILE A 406 33.60 11.35 -3.12
CA ILE A 406 33.59 12.37 -2.07
C ILE A 406 32.88 11.84 -0.82
N TYR A 407 31.71 11.25 -0.97
CA TYR A 407 30.98 10.58 0.11
C TYR A 407 31.89 9.57 0.81
N TRP A 408 32.43 8.60 0.06
CA TRP A 408 33.28 7.55 0.60
C TRP A 408 34.55 8.09 1.29
N GLY A 409 35.19 9.11 0.71
CA GLY A 409 36.38 9.72 1.28
C GLY A 409 36.14 10.53 2.56
N ASN A 410 34.90 10.99 2.79
CA ASN A 410 34.51 11.73 3.98
C ASN A 410 33.72 10.88 4.99
N TRP A 411 33.33 9.66 4.62
CA TRP A 411 32.56 8.78 5.49
C TRP A 411 33.40 8.34 6.69
N MET A 412 32.85 8.51 7.88
CA MET A 412 33.33 7.93 9.12
C MET A 412 32.16 7.29 9.86
N PRO A 413 32.37 6.21 10.62
CA PRO A 413 31.30 5.63 11.43
C PRO A 413 30.71 6.70 12.36
N GLY A 414 29.40 6.97 12.23
CA GLY A 414 28.70 7.99 13.01
C GLY A 414 28.76 9.42 12.45
N ASP A 415 29.38 9.66 11.28
CA ASP A 415 29.44 10.96 10.62
C ASP A 415 28.97 10.91 9.15
N GLU A 416 27.98 10.06 8.88
CA GLU A 416 27.37 9.92 7.55
C GLU A 416 26.79 11.25 7.05
N SER A 417 26.31 12.10 7.96
CA SER A 417 25.74 13.41 7.63
C SER A 417 26.77 14.34 6.99
N ALA A 418 28.03 14.37 7.48
CA ALA A 418 29.08 15.17 6.87
C ALA A 418 29.48 14.62 5.48
N ALA A 419 29.54 13.29 5.32
CA ALA A 419 29.81 12.66 4.04
C ALA A 419 28.74 12.98 3.00
N CYS A 420 27.46 12.92 3.40
CA CYS A 420 26.36 13.32 2.52
C CYS A 420 26.37 14.80 2.18
N ALA A 421 26.61 15.67 3.17
CA ALA A 421 26.70 17.11 2.92
C ALA A 421 27.79 17.44 1.89
N ALA A 422 28.97 16.82 1.98
CA ALA A 422 30.05 17.01 1.03
C ALA A 422 29.71 16.52 -0.39
N ALA A 423 29.01 15.38 -0.50
CA ALA A 423 28.55 14.87 -1.79
C ALA A 423 27.50 15.79 -2.44
N ASN A 424 26.53 16.27 -1.66
CA ASN A 424 25.50 17.19 -2.13
C ASN A 424 26.07 18.55 -2.54
N GLU A 425 26.95 19.14 -1.73
CA GLU A 425 27.64 20.41 -2.05
C GLU A 425 28.41 20.30 -3.37
N TYR A 426 29.09 19.16 -3.61
CA TYR A 426 29.72 18.93 -4.90
C TYR A 426 28.73 18.92 -6.05
N LEU A 427 27.60 18.21 -5.95
CA LEU A 427 26.60 18.15 -7.02
C LEU A 427 25.96 19.51 -7.30
N GLU A 428 25.78 20.37 -6.30
CA GLU A 428 25.29 21.75 -6.49
C GLU A 428 26.20 22.60 -7.39
N THR A 429 27.49 22.26 -7.49
CA THR A 429 28.45 22.95 -8.38
C THR A 429 28.42 22.44 -9.82
N GLN A 430 27.75 21.32 -10.09
CA GLN A 430 27.69 20.71 -11.41
C GLN A 430 26.50 21.25 -12.20
N SER A 431 26.65 21.36 -13.53
CA SER A 431 25.51 21.64 -14.41
C SER A 431 24.70 20.36 -14.63
N GLU A 432 23.43 20.35 -14.22
CA GLU A 432 22.50 19.23 -14.37
C GLU A 432 23.03 17.88 -13.81
N PRO A 433 23.45 17.83 -12.53
CA PRO A 433 24.10 16.65 -11.93
C PRO A 433 23.27 15.36 -12.02
N LEU A 434 21.94 15.50 -12.07
CA LEU A 434 20.98 14.39 -12.02
C LEU A 434 20.21 14.23 -13.35
N GLY A 435 20.64 14.95 -14.41
CA GLY A 435 20.09 14.85 -15.76
C GLY A 435 18.56 14.88 -15.80
N GLN A 436 17.96 13.81 -16.34
CA GLN A 436 16.52 13.66 -16.53
C GLN A 436 15.72 13.70 -15.20
N PHE A 437 16.32 13.26 -14.09
CA PHE A 437 15.66 13.24 -12.78
C PHE A 437 15.51 14.63 -12.17
N ALA A 438 16.18 15.67 -12.71
CA ALA A 438 16.04 17.05 -12.25
C ALA A 438 14.74 17.76 -12.74
N GLY A 439 13.73 16.99 -13.18
CA GLY A 439 12.40 17.52 -13.55
C GLY A 439 11.93 17.20 -14.98
N GLN A 440 12.64 16.35 -15.73
CA GLN A 440 12.22 15.96 -17.08
C GLN A 440 11.26 14.76 -17.09
N LEU A 441 11.00 14.15 -15.92
CA LEU A 441 10.05 13.05 -15.72
C LEU A 441 8.59 13.48 -15.64
N GLY A 442 8.34 14.80 -15.73
CA GLY A 442 7.01 15.40 -15.59
C GLY A 442 6.70 15.86 -14.16
N TYR A 443 5.73 16.75 -14.03
CA TYR A 443 5.49 17.49 -12.78
C TYR A 443 4.87 16.67 -11.64
N GLY A 444 4.36 15.46 -11.91
CA GLY A 444 3.86 14.59 -10.84
C GLY A 444 4.86 13.50 -10.44
N ASN A 445 6.08 13.56 -10.97
CA ASN A 445 7.21 12.81 -10.47
C ASN A 445 8.12 13.74 -9.64
N PRO A 446 8.78 13.26 -8.58
CA PRO A 446 9.73 14.05 -7.84
C PRO A 446 10.85 14.53 -8.77
N ALA A 447 11.15 15.81 -8.71
CA ALA A 447 12.39 16.32 -9.27
C ALA A 447 13.47 16.14 -8.21
N LEU A 448 14.45 15.27 -8.47
CA LEU A 448 15.59 15.10 -7.58
C LEU A 448 16.50 16.32 -7.71
N ALA A 449 16.73 17.01 -6.59
CA ALA A 449 17.74 18.05 -6.46
C ALA A 449 19.01 17.46 -5.82
N PRO A 450 20.16 18.17 -5.87
CA PRO A 450 21.36 17.77 -5.14
C PRO A 450 21.12 17.47 -3.66
N ALA A 451 20.23 18.21 -2.99
CA ALA A 451 19.89 17.97 -1.58
C ALA A 451 19.16 16.64 -1.35
N ASP A 452 18.45 16.12 -2.36
CA ASP A 452 17.77 14.81 -2.31
C ASP A 452 18.73 13.67 -2.67
N PHE A 453 19.92 13.98 -3.21
CA PHE A 453 20.86 12.97 -3.68
C PHE A 453 21.56 12.21 -2.56
N CYS A 454 21.80 12.79 -1.39
CA CYS A 454 22.36 12.06 -0.25
C CYS A 454 21.72 12.53 1.05
N TRP A 455 21.11 11.61 1.78
CA TRP A 455 20.61 11.84 3.13
C TRP A 455 21.29 10.89 4.12
N PRO A 456 21.46 11.31 5.38
CA PRO A 456 22.01 10.44 6.42
C PRO A 456 21.00 9.35 6.80
N ILE A 457 21.22 8.12 6.33
CA ILE A 457 20.33 6.96 6.58
C ILE A 457 20.27 6.65 8.07
N SER A 458 21.39 6.76 8.77
CA SER A 458 21.48 6.58 10.23
C SER A 458 20.62 7.55 11.04
N SER A 459 20.27 8.72 10.48
CA SER A 459 19.44 9.72 11.15
C SER A 459 17.94 9.46 11.04
N LEU A 460 17.53 8.54 10.16
CA LEU A 460 16.12 8.23 9.91
C LEU A 460 15.50 7.28 10.94
N GLY A 461 16.17 7.09 12.09
CA GLY A 461 15.60 6.34 13.20
C GLY A 461 15.49 4.85 12.91
N MET A 462 16.59 4.21 12.49
CA MET A 462 16.70 2.74 12.45
C MET A 462 16.43 2.05 13.81
N GLU A 463 16.33 2.82 14.89
CA GLU A 463 15.62 2.40 16.09
C GLU A 463 14.11 2.51 15.82
N ALA A 464 13.63 1.74 14.85
CA ALA A 464 12.24 1.74 14.45
C ALA A 464 11.40 1.52 15.70
N GLN A 465 10.57 2.52 16.02
CA GLN A 465 9.32 2.24 16.68
C GLN A 465 8.58 1.31 15.72
N GLN A 466 8.78 -0.01 15.87
CA GLN A 466 7.82 -0.97 15.34
C GLN A 466 6.45 -0.43 15.79
N PRO A 467 5.53 -0.16 14.86
CA PRO A 467 4.23 0.33 15.24
C PRO A 467 3.68 -0.66 16.26
N ALA A 468 3.35 -0.16 17.46
CA ALA A 468 2.79 -0.93 18.56
C ALA A 468 1.35 -1.39 18.26
N VAL A 469 1.12 -1.82 17.02
CA VAL A 469 -0.09 -2.52 16.58
C VAL A 469 -0.09 -3.94 17.14
N TRP A 470 1.08 -4.46 17.56
CA TRP A 470 1.23 -5.71 18.29
C TRP A 470 1.71 -5.43 19.71
N GLY A 471 0.87 -5.72 20.70
CA GLY A 471 1.07 -5.33 22.10
C GLY A 471 2.25 -5.99 22.84
N GLU A 472 3.03 -6.87 22.20
CA GLU A 472 4.23 -7.49 22.76
C GLU A 472 5.31 -7.63 21.68
N ALA A 473 6.59 -7.62 22.08
CA ALA A 473 7.72 -7.71 21.17
C ALA A 473 7.67 -9.02 20.37
N VAL A 474 7.68 -8.91 19.04
CA VAL A 474 7.72 -10.09 18.14
C VAL A 474 9.06 -10.82 18.35
N PRO A 475 9.05 -12.15 18.61
CA PRO A 475 10.27 -12.93 18.79
C PRO A 475 11.13 -12.90 17.51
N THR A 476 12.46 -12.86 17.66
CA THR A 476 13.41 -12.88 16.52
C THR A 476 14.45 -13.99 16.70
N GLY A 477 15.00 -14.51 15.60
CA GLY A 477 16.04 -15.55 15.65
C GLY A 477 15.57 -16.84 16.33
N ASP A 478 16.33 -17.31 17.32
CA ASP A 478 16.01 -18.54 18.05
C ASP A 478 14.69 -18.42 18.84
N ASP A 479 14.34 -17.22 19.32
CA ASP A 479 13.10 -16.98 20.07
C ASP A 479 11.86 -17.13 19.16
N LEU A 480 12.00 -16.86 17.86
CA LEU A 480 10.95 -17.06 16.86
C LEU A 480 10.69 -18.54 16.61
N LEU A 481 11.76 -19.33 16.44
CA LEU A 481 11.63 -20.76 16.27
C LEU A 481 10.98 -21.40 17.51
N ASP A 482 11.39 -20.98 18.71
CA ASP A 482 10.78 -21.42 19.96
C ASP A 482 9.32 -20.98 20.08
N ALA A 483 8.95 -19.78 19.61
CA ALA A 483 7.56 -19.32 19.57
C ALA A 483 6.69 -20.12 18.60
N VAL A 484 7.19 -20.44 17.41
CA VAL A 484 6.49 -21.31 16.45
C VAL A 484 6.30 -22.71 17.03
N ILE A 485 7.36 -23.28 17.62
CA ILE A 485 7.30 -24.60 18.27
C ILE A 485 6.32 -24.57 19.45
N ALA A 486 6.34 -23.52 20.27
CA ALA A 486 5.43 -23.37 21.40
C ALA A 486 3.97 -23.27 20.94
N ALA A 487 3.68 -22.49 19.90
CA ALA A 487 2.35 -22.36 19.32
C ALA A 487 1.86 -23.69 18.71
N MET A 488 2.75 -24.44 18.03
CA MET A 488 2.44 -25.78 17.51
C MET A 488 2.13 -26.77 18.64
N LEU A 489 2.95 -26.81 19.70
CA LEU A 489 2.77 -27.70 20.85
C LEU A 489 1.53 -27.34 21.69
N ALA A 490 1.15 -26.07 21.72
CA ALA A 490 -0.04 -25.59 22.40
C ALA A 490 -1.33 -25.77 21.59
N HIS A 491 -1.24 -26.15 20.31
CA HIS A 491 -2.35 -26.13 19.35
C HIS A 491 -3.01 -24.74 19.25
N ASP A 492 -2.22 -23.68 19.33
CA ASP A 492 -2.68 -22.29 19.29
C ASP A 492 -2.65 -21.77 17.84
N GLY A 493 -3.77 -21.92 17.13
CA GLY A 493 -3.88 -21.53 15.72
C GLY A 493 -3.81 -20.02 15.47
N GLU A 494 -4.14 -19.20 16.48
CA GLU A 494 -4.07 -17.74 16.39
C GLU A 494 -2.61 -17.28 16.46
N ALA A 495 -1.85 -17.80 17.43
CA ALA A 495 -0.42 -17.57 17.51
C ALA A 495 0.33 -18.09 16.27
N LEU A 496 -0.08 -19.24 15.73
CA LEU A 496 0.51 -19.78 14.50
C LEU A 496 0.25 -18.89 13.29
N GLY A 497 -0.97 -18.36 13.14
CA GLY A 497 -1.34 -17.46 12.05
C GLY A 497 -0.64 -16.10 12.12
N GLN A 498 -0.22 -15.66 13.32
CA GLN A 498 0.59 -14.47 13.52
C GLN A 498 2.08 -14.69 13.19
N LEU A 499 2.57 -15.93 13.29
CA LEU A 499 3.99 -16.27 13.07
C LEU A 499 4.27 -16.77 11.64
N LEU A 500 3.25 -17.27 10.95
CA LEU A 500 3.35 -17.86 9.62
C LEU A 500 2.50 -17.09 8.61
N HIS A 501 3.14 -16.57 7.56
CA HIS A 501 2.46 -15.88 6.47
C HIS A 501 2.47 -16.76 5.22
N ILE A 502 1.33 -16.83 4.54
CA ILE A 502 1.27 -17.39 3.18
C ILE A 502 1.41 -16.21 2.23
N VAL A 503 2.44 -16.26 1.39
CA VAL A 503 2.65 -15.26 0.34
C VAL A 503 2.78 -15.95 -1.00
N ASP A 504 2.18 -15.36 -2.02
CA ASP A 504 2.35 -15.80 -3.40
C ASP A 504 3.68 -15.29 -3.94
N ARG A 505 4.53 -16.18 -4.42
CA ARG A 505 5.82 -15.83 -5.02
C ARG A 505 5.94 -16.42 -6.42
N PRO A 506 6.55 -15.70 -7.38
CA PRO A 506 6.81 -16.24 -8.71
C PRO A 506 7.85 -17.36 -8.64
N CYS A 507 7.59 -18.48 -9.29
CA CYS A 507 8.56 -19.56 -9.44
C CYS A 507 9.53 -19.33 -10.62
N THR A 508 10.71 -19.95 -10.58
CA THR A 508 11.75 -19.98 -11.63
C THR A 508 12.12 -21.41 -12.00
N HIS A 509 12.56 -21.65 -13.24
CA HIS A 509 13.08 -22.99 -13.62
C HIS A 509 14.57 -23.16 -13.27
N GLU A 510 15.27 -22.06 -13.02
CA GLU A 510 16.67 -22.09 -12.58
C GLU A 510 16.76 -21.99 -11.05
N PRO A 511 17.52 -22.86 -10.38
CA PRO A 511 17.71 -22.80 -8.94
C PRO A 511 18.58 -21.60 -8.56
N GLY A 512 17.96 -20.59 -7.95
CA GLY A 512 18.62 -19.45 -7.32
C GLY A 512 18.39 -19.42 -5.80
N PRO A 513 19.28 -18.79 -5.01
CA PRO A 513 19.05 -18.61 -3.58
C PRO A 513 17.75 -17.81 -3.36
N GLY A 514 16.78 -18.42 -2.67
CA GLY A 514 15.49 -17.82 -2.35
C GLY A 514 14.41 -17.91 -3.44
N GLY A 515 14.72 -18.51 -4.62
CA GLY A 515 13.74 -18.75 -5.69
C GLY A 515 12.94 -20.03 -5.47
N LEU A 516 11.64 -20.00 -5.73
CA LEU A 516 10.78 -21.18 -5.76
C LEU A 516 10.93 -21.87 -7.12
N ILE A 517 11.11 -23.19 -7.14
CA ILE A 517 11.22 -23.92 -8.42
C ILE A 517 9.82 -24.20 -8.97
N CYS A 518 9.59 -23.85 -10.23
CA CYS A 518 8.34 -24.18 -10.93
C CYS A 518 8.17 -25.70 -11.04
N ALA A 519 6.92 -26.17 -10.96
CA ALA A 519 6.61 -27.53 -11.38
C ALA A 519 6.86 -27.68 -12.89
N ASP A 520 7.10 -28.90 -13.35
CA ASP A 520 7.45 -29.20 -14.75
C ASP A 520 6.40 -28.69 -15.77
N ASP A 521 5.17 -28.41 -15.33
CA ASP A 521 4.06 -27.90 -16.13
C ASP A 521 3.69 -26.43 -15.85
N GLU A 522 4.35 -25.78 -14.89
CA GLU A 522 4.14 -24.36 -14.57
C GLU A 522 5.04 -23.47 -15.44
N ALA A 523 4.49 -22.37 -15.95
CA ALA A 523 5.32 -21.36 -16.60
C ALA A 523 6.20 -20.62 -15.57
N GLU A 524 7.40 -20.21 -15.99
CA GLU A 524 8.23 -19.30 -15.19
C GLU A 524 7.47 -18.01 -14.89
N GLY A 525 7.50 -17.58 -13.62
CA GLY A 525 6.71 -16.46 -13.13
C GLY A 525 5.31 -16.82 -12.61
N THR A 526 4.89 -18.08 -12.66
CA THR A 526 3.64 -18.52 -11.99
C THR A 526 3.75 -18.25 -10.49
N LEU A 527 2.73 -17.57 -9.96
CA LEU A 527 2.59 -17.33 -8.52
C LEU A 527 2.22 -18.63 -7.81
N VAL A 528 3.08 -19.07 -6.91
CA VAL A 528 2.87 -20.25 -6.07
C VAL A 528 2.75 -19.83 -4.60
N PRO A 529 1.76 -20.37 -3.87
CA PRO A 529 1.60 -20.08 -2.46
C PRO A 529 2.77 -20.67 -1.70
N SER A 530 3.40 -19.82 -0.90
CA SER A 530 4.60 -20.16 -0.15
C SER A 530 4.47 -19.77 1.30
N LEU A 531 4.88 -20.68 2.18
CA LEU A 531 4.90 -20.43 3.61
C LEU A 531 6.19 -19.67 3.95
N VAL A 532 6.05 -18.49 4.55
CA VAL A 532 7.14 -17.66 5.06
C VAL A 532 6.97 -17.56 6.57
N VAL A 533 8.03 -17.92 7.30
CA VAL A 533 8.11 -17.67 8.74
C VAL A 533 8.61 -16.24 8.92
N ALA A 534 7.87 -15.42 9.66
CA ALA A 534 8.19 -14.00 9.83
C ALA A 534 9.67 -13.80 10.23
N HIS A 535 10.41 -12.87 9.61
CA HIS A 535 11.80 -12.51 10.00
C HIS A 535 12.90 -13.59 9.81
N CYS A 536 12.65 -14.70 9.09
CA CYS A 536 13.69 -15.59 8.60
C CYS A 536 13.74 -15.62 7.08
N GLU A 537 14.74 -14.98 6.48
CA GLU A 537 15.01 -15.11 5.05
C GLU A 537 15.62 -16.49 4.73
N GLY A 538 15.03 -17.21 3.78
CA GLY A 538 15.62 -18.38 3.13
C GLY A 538 14.90 -19.72 3.35
N ALA A 539 13.95 -19.81 4.28
CA ALA A 539 13.11 -21.00 4.46
C ALA A 539 11.77 -20.80 3.75
N VAL A 540 11.70 -21.19 2.48
CA VAL A 540 10.46 -21.13 1.69
C VAL A 540 9.98 -22.55 1.44
N ILE A 541 8.76 -22.87 1.87
CA ILE A 541 8.13 -24.18 1.63
C ILE A 541 7.03 -23.97 0.59
N ARG A 542 7.16 -24.65 -0.56
CA ARG A 542 6.09 -24.76 -1.58
C ARG A 542 4.96 -25.62 -1.02
N ILE A 543 3.72 -25.16 -1.19
CA ILE A 543 2.52 -25.93 -0.88
C ILE A 543 1.93 -26.46 -2.19
N ASP A 544 1.95 -27.78 -2.40
CA ASP A 544 1.39 -28.40 -3.61
C ASP A 544 -0.09 -28.77 -3.38
N SER A 545 -1.00 -28.17 -4.15
CA SER A 545 -2.45 -28.33 -3.99
C SER A 545 -2.98 -29.72 -4.36
N ASP A 546 -2.25 -30.44 -5.22
CA ASP A 546 -2.75 -31.66 -5.87
C ASP A 546 -2.41 -32.95 -5.09
N ALA A 547 -1.73 -32.82 -3.95
CA ALA A 547 -1.26 -33.92 -3.12
C ALA A 547 -2.16 -34.23 -1.90
N LEU A 548 -3.34 -33.62 -1.79
CA LEU A 548 -4.27 -33.85 -0.68
C LEU A 548 -4.97 -35.22 -0.83
N PRO A 549 -4.82 -36.18 0.11
CA PRO A 549 -5.56 -37.43 0.03
C PRO A 549 -7.05 -37.22 0.27
N ASP A 550 -7.88 -37.90 -0.51
CA ASP A 550 -9.33 -37.97 -0.34
C ASP A 550 -9.67 -38.75 0.95
N PHE A 551 -9.76 -38.05 2.07
CA PHE A 551 -10.28 -38.58 3.34
C PHE A 551 -11.78 -38.31 3.41
N SER A 552 -12.56 -39.20 2.80
CA SER A 552 -14.01 -39.26 3.03
C SER A 552 -14.33 -40.18 4.22
N GLU A 553 -15.19 -39.66 5.09
CA GLU A 553 -15.87 -40.27 6.24
C GLU A 553 -15.20 -40.09 7.62
N ASP A 554 -15.90 -39.32 8.46
CA ASP A 554 -15.77 -39.13 9.92
C ASP A 554 -14.74 -38.14 10.50
N ILE A 555 -14.84 -36.85 10.15
CA ILE A 555 -14.71 -35.73 11.13
C ILE A 555 -15.71 -34.62 10.77
N ALA A 556 -16.79 -34.52 11.54
CA ALA A 556 -17.66 -33.35 11.54
C ALA A 556 -17.08 -32.29 12.51
N ALA A 557 -16.87 -31.09 11.97
CA ALA A 557 -16.66 -29.81 12.67
C ALA A 557 -15.32 -29.55 13.39
N SER A 558 -14.30 -29.15 12.63
CA SER A 558 -13.34 -28.09 13.00
C SER A 558 -12.54 -27.65 11.77
N GLN A 559 -12.40 -26.35 11.53
CA GLN A 559 -11.60 -25.79 10.45
C GLN A 559 -10.09 -25.95 10.74
N GLY A 560 -9.31 -26.38 9.75
CA GLY A 560 -7.84 -26.40 9.82
C GLY A 560 -7.19 -27.44 8.90
N LEU A 561 -6.24 -26.99 8.08
CA LEU A 561 -5.58 -27.69 6.96
C LEU A 561 -4.45 -28.65 7.40
N PHE A 562 -4.67 -29.46 8.44
CA PHE A 562 -3.65 -30.36 9.01
C PHE A 562 -4.22 -31.72 9.43
N GLY A 563 -3.55 -32.81 9.05
CA GLY A 563 -3.89 -34.17 9.47
C GLY A 563 -2.77 -34.82 10.29
N ILE A 564 -3.09 -35.30 11.48
CA ILE A 564 -2.19 -36.13 12.31
C ILE A 564 -2.52 -37.60 12.03
N GLY A 565 -1.58 -38.36 11.49
CA GLY A 565 -1.70 -39.80 11.31
C GLY A 565 -1.05 -40.58 12.47
N TYR A 566 -1.51 -41.79 12.74
CA TYR A 566 -0.88 -42.69 13.72
C TYR A 566 -0.24 -43.88 13.01
N ASP A 567 1.06 -44.11 13.20
CA ASP A 567 1.74 -45.29 12.66
C ASP A 567 1.71 -46.42 13.68
N GLU A 568 0.89 -47.43 13.40
CA GLU A 568 0.72 -48.62 14.25
C GLU A 568 2.00 -49.48 14.37
N ARG A 569 3.02 -49.29 13.53
CA ARG A 569 4.27 -50.07 13.60
C ARG A 569 5.27 -49.51 14.59
N THR A 570 5.22 -48.19 14.84
CA THR A 570 6.14 -47.49 15.74
C THR A 570 5.44 -46.92 16.97
N GLU A 571 4.12 -47.07 17.06
CA GLU A 571 3.26 -46.49 18.11
C GLU A 571 3.42 -44.96 18.24
N SER A 572 3.61 -44.26 17.12
CA SER A 572 3.95 -42.82 17.10
C SER A 572 2.90 -42.01 16.33
N GLN A 573 2.71 -40.75 16.75
CA GLN A 573 1.97 -39.76 15.96
C GLN A 573 2.90 -39.15 14.89
N VAL A 574 2.44 -39.12 13.65
CA VAL A 574 3.21 -38.67 12.49
C VAL A 574 2.49 -37.48 11.84
N LEU A 575 3.22 -36.37 11.72
CA LEU A 575 2.83 -35.24 10.87
C LEU A 575 3.44 -35.50 9.48
N VAL A 576 2.60 -35.75 8.47
CA VAL A 576 3.05 -36.14 7.14
C VAL A 576 2.95 -34.96 6.19
N PHE A 577 4.06 -34.59 5.54
CA PHE A 577 4.10 -33.77 4.33
C PHE A 577 4.50 -34.69 3.18
N GLY A 578 3.62 -34.90 2.20
CA GLY A 578 3.87 -35.84 1.10
C GLY A 578 4.48 -35.15 -0.11
N THR A 579 5.72 -35.51 -0.48
CA THR A 579 6.27 -35.27 -1.83
C THR A 579 6.60 -36.62 -2.47
N GLY A 580 5.86 -37.03 -3.50
CA GLY A 580 6.01 -38.36 -4.10
C GLY A 580 7.16 -38.48 -5.10
N ASN A 581 8.41 -38.75 -4.66
CA ASN A 581 9.44 -39.48 -5.44
C ASN A 581 10.65 -39.88 -4.55
N PRO A 582 11.32 -41.04 -4.75
CA PRO A 582 12.09 -41.73 -3.71
C PRO A 582 13.59 -41.37 -3.68
N ILE A 583 13.94 -40.08 -3.68
CA ILE A 583 15.31 -39.63 -3.38
C ILE A 583 15.24 -38.35 -2.54
N GLY A 584 15.15 -38.51 -1.22
CA GLY A 584 15.28 -37.44 -0.23
C GLY A 584 14.08 -37.30 0.69
N ASP A 585 13.82 -38.30 1.54
CA ASP A 585 12.78 -38.22 2.55
C ASP A 585 13.22 -37.29 3.70
N MET A 586 12.41 -36.28 4.02
CA MET A 586 12.46 -35.60 5.31
C MET A 586 11.41 -36.28 6.20
N THR A 587 11.85 -37.01 7.23
CA THR A 587 10.96 -37.70 8.17
C THR A 587 11.16 -37.14 9.57
N LEU A 588 10.09 -36.63 10.17
CA LEU A 588 10.07 -36.20 11.57
C LEU A 588 9.66 -37.40 12.44
N PHE A 589 10.51 -37.82 13.37
CA PHE A 589 10.15 -38.83 14.37
C PHE A 589 9.98 -38.15 15.74
N VAL A 590 8.85 -38.39 16.39
CA VAL A 590 8.61 -38.00 17.78
C VAL A 590 8.39 -39.28 18.57
N ASP A 591 9.26 -39.57 19.53
CA ASP A 591 9.05 -40.62 20.53
C ASP A 591 8.92 -40.02 21.94
N GLU A 592 8.46 -40.84 22.90
CA GLU A 592 8.20 -40.44 24.29
C GLU A 592 9.47 -40.04 25.09
N SER A 593 10.68 -40.15 24.52
CA SER A 593 11.95 -39.97 25.23
C SER A 593 12.70 -38.66 24.91
N GLY A 594 12.17 -37.83 24.02
CA GLY A 594 12.68 -36.48 23.74
C GLY A 594 13.23 -36.32 22.31
N VAL A 595 13.11 -35.09 21.80
CA VAL A 595 13.37 -34.72 20.41
C VAL A 595 14.83 -34.96 20.01
N HIS A 596 15.03 -35.75 18.96
CA HIS A 596 16.28 -35.76 18.19
C HIS A 596 15.98 -35.50 16.72
N THR A 597 16.01 -34.22 16.34
CA THR A 597 16.06 -33.80 14.93
C THR A 597 17.10 -32.70 14.78
N ILE A 598 17.98 -32.83 13.78
CA ILE A 598 18.81 -31.73 13.28
C ILE A 598 18.03 -31.11 12.13
N ILE A 599 17.45 -29.94 12.35
CA ILE A 599 16.95 -29.07 11.28
C ILE A 599 18.06 -28.07 11.00
N TRP A 600 18.57 -28.03 9.77
CA TRP A 600 19.54 -27.01 9.39
C TRP A 600 18.80 -25.79 8.84
N PHE A 601 18.61 -24.79 9.70
CA PHE A 601 18.31 -23.43 9.27
C PHE A 601 19.63 -22.71 9.07
N GLY A 602 19.96 -22.39 7.83
CA GLY A 602 21.11 -21.55 7.51
C GLY A 602 20.84 -20.09 7.82
N CYS A 603 20.59 -19.72 9.07
CA CYS A 603 20.61 -18.31 9.49
C CYS A 603 22.08 -17.90 9.67
N ALA A 604 22.61 -17.14 8.72
CA ALA A 604 23.99 -16.69 8.79
C ALA A 604 24.18 -15.61 9.87
N SER A 605 24.78 -15.97 11.01
CA SER A 605 25.54 -15.02 11.84
C SER A 605 26.93 -15.60 12.19
N PRO A 606 27.99 -14.79 12.29
CA PRO A 606 29.35 -15.29 12.49
C PRO A 606 29.67 -15.43 13.99
N ALA A 607 29.00 -16.34 14.71
CA ALA A 607 29.39 -16.71 16.07
C ALA A 607 28.94 -18.13 16.52
N THR A 608 29.78 -19.13 16.22
CA THR A 608 30.18 -20.30 17.04
C THR A 608 29.17 -20.98 18.01
N ARG A 609 28.96 -22.32 17.90
CA ARG A 609 29.52 -23.39 18.78
C ARG A 609 28.81 -24.74 18.62
N LEU A 610 29.59 -25.82 18.59
CA LEU A 610 29.14 -27.21 18.65
C LEU A 610 28.86 -27.59 20.12
N LEU A 611 27.65 -28.05 20.44
CA LEU A 611 27.31 -28.67 21.72
C LEU A 611 26.91 -30.13 21.46
N GLN A 612 27.64 -31.07 22.05
CA GLN A 612 27.40 -32.51 21.94
C GLN A 612 26.99 -33.02 23.33
N TYR A 613 25.74 -33.44 23.49
CA TYR A 613 25.28 -34.17 24.68
C TYR A 613 25.26 -35.67 24.39
N ALA A 614 25.98 -36.45 25.20
CA ALA A 614 25.90 -37.90 25.23
C ALA A 614 25.39 -38.33 26.61
N ALA A 615 24.24 -39.00 26.67
CA ALA A 615 23.75 -39.68 27.85
C ALA A 615 23.82 -41.19 27.62
N ASN A 616 24.91 -41.80 28.10
CA ASN A 616 24.88 -43.11 28.76
C ASN A 616 26.22 -43.29 29.48
N GLY A 617 26.20 -43.05 30.79
CA GLY A 617 27.37 -43.14 31.64
C GLY A 617 27.85 -44.58 31.80
N VAL A 618 29.10 -44.82 31.41
CA VAL A 618 29.97 -45.76 32.14
C VAL A 618 31.26 -45.02 32.45
N LEU A 619 31.41 -44.68 33.73
CA LEU A 619 32.63 -44.19 34.35
C LEU A 619 33.59 -45.38 34.55
N LEU A 620 34.73 -45.38 33.86
CA LEU A 620 35.97 -45.99 34.37
C LEU A 620 37.12 -44.99 34.15
N ALA A 621 37.86 -44.75 35.24
CA ALA A 621 38.91 -43.76 35.41
C ALA A 621 40.19 -44.05 34.55
N PRO A 622 41.15 -43.10 34.46
CA PRO A 622 42.13 -43.03 33.38
C PRO A 622 43.40 -43.87 33.62
N PRO A 623 44.23 -44.04 32.59
CA PRO A 623 45.63 -43.68 32.78
C PRO A 623 46.18 -42.75 31.68
N GLU A 624 47.19 -42.02 32.13
CA GLU A 624 47.99 -40.93 31.55
C GLU A 624 48.76 -41.23 30.22
N PRO A 625 49.46 -40.23 29.65
CA PRO A 625 49.54 -39.98 28.21
C PRO A 625 50.78 -40.59 27.54
N LEU A 626 50.66 -40.91 26.26
CA LEU A 626 51.81 -41.05 25.37
C LEU A 626 51.46 -40.46 24.00
N GLY A 627 52.16 -39.39 23.64
CA GLY A 627 52.01 -38.74 22.35
C GLY A 627 52.52 -39.57 21.18
N ARG A 628 52.09 -39.19 19.97
CA ARG A 628 52.92 -39.01 18.78
C ARG A 628 52.08 -38.61 17.57
N THR A 629 52.60 -37.59 16.91
CA THR A 629 52.52 -37.20 15.49
C THR A 629 52.27 -38.32 14.47
N LEU A 630 51.48 -38.01 13.41
CA LEU A 630 51.68 -38.28 11.94
C LEU A 630 50.32 -38.08 11.21
N ARG A 631 50.15 -37.06 10.35
CA ARG A 631 50.35 -36.99 8.86
C ARG A 631 49.50 -37.94 7.99
N GLY A 632 48.73 -37.33 7.07
CA GLY A 632 48.25 -37.85 5.78
C GLY A 632 46.92 -38.60 5.87
N TRP A 633 45.90 -38.34 5.06
CA TRP A 633 45.78 -37.75 3.72
C TRP A 633 44.62 -36.76 3.66
#